data_AF-A0A0H3CUI5-F1
#
_entry.id   AF-A0A0H3CUI5-F1
#
_cell.length_a   1.000
_cell.length_b   1.000
_cell.length_c   1.000
_cell.angle_alpha   90.00
_cell.angle_beta   90.00
_cell.angle_gamma   90.00
#
_symmetry.space_group_name_H-M   'P 1'
#
loop_
_entity.id
_entity.type
_entity.pdbx_description
1 polymer ?
#
loop_
_entity_poly.entity_id
_entity_poly.type
_entity_poly.pdbx_seq_one_letter_code
_entity_poly.pdbx_strand_id
1 'polypeptide(L)'
;MSNTTERHLKTGNDPRTMPDYSALRDELAKLSHPARPDVNWGNVEKLALNLFDTNGVELQTAAWYTLARAQQAGIQGFNEGMAILDALIRYQWSAMWPASAHARIEILSSLSKRLQQLYRTFSLQKEDLPGLNQGIRLLSSTGEALQRLELHNASGFEPLRQMLQNTTIRLENSDVPSSQTESNLTDVALPVRAERQMM
;
A
#
# COMPACT_ATOMS: atom_id res chain seq x y z
N MET A 1 -29.14 -7.98 22.21
CA MET A 1 -27.79 -8.50 22.49
C MET A 1 -27.15 -8.84 21.17
N SER A 2 -26.29 -7.97 20.66
CA SER A 2 -25.61 -8.17 19.38
C SER A 2 -24.52 -9.20 19.59
N ASN A 3 -24.77 -10.43 19.15
CA ASN A 3 -23.77 -11.49 19.18
C ASN A 3 -22.73 -11.14 18.11
N THR A 4 -21.69 -10.41 18.50
CA THR A 4 -20.51 -10.19 17.67
C THR A 4 -19.82 -11.54 17.55
N THR A 5 -20.22 -12.35 16.58
CA THR A 5 -19.45 -13.52 16.17
C THR A 5 -18.06 -13.02 15.79
N GLU A 6 -17.08 -13.25 16.67
CA GLU A 6 -15.67 -13.16 16.35
C GLU A 6 -15.43 -14.05 15.13
N ARG A 7 -15.36 -13.44 13.94
CA ARG A 7 -14.94 -14.15 12.73
C ARG A 7 -13.45 -14.44 12.88
N HIS A 8 -13.15 -15.60 13.44
CA HIS A 8 -11.80 -16.12 13.48
C HIS A 8 -11.32 -16.34 12.04
N LEU A 9 -10.23 -15.68 11.67
CA LEU A 9 -9.57 -15.90 10.38
C LEU A 9 -9.08 -17.35 10.32
N LYS A 10 -9.67 -18.15 9.44
CA LYS A 10 -9.24 -19.53 9.17
C LYS A 10 -7.97 -19.48 8.31
N THR A 11 -6.87 -20.01 8.80
CA THR A 11 -5.64 -20.14 8.01
C THR A 11 -5.78 -21.22 6.94
N GLY A 12 -5.22 -20.95 5.77
CA GLY A 12 -5.16 -21.88 4.65
C GLY A 12 -3.87 -22.70 4.64
N ASN A 13 -3.92 -23.85 3.96
CA ASN A 13 -2.76 -24.69 3.70
C ASN A 13 -2.12 -24.32 2.35
N ASP A 14 -1.22 -25.17 1.86
CA ASP A 14 -0.58 -25.02 0.56
C ASP A 14 -1.61 -24.97 -0.60
N PRO A 15 -1.77 -23.83 -1.29
CA PRO A 15 -2.79 -23.68 -2.33
C PRO A 15 -2.31 -24.20 -3.70
N ARG A 16 -1.06 -24.65 -3.84
CA ARG A 16 -0.41 -24.86 -5.15
C ARG A 16 -1.05 -25.94 -6.03
N THR A 17 -1.83 -26.84 -5.45
CA THR A 17 -2.56 -27.89 -6.19
C THR A 17 -3.97 -27.47 -6.60
N MET A 18 -4.42 -26.28 -6.19
CA MET A 18 -5.78 -25.81 -6.45
C MET A 18 -5.88 -25.13 -7.82
N PRO A 19 -6.92 -25.44 -8.62
CA PRO A 19 -7.15 -24.80 -9.92
C PRO A 19 -7.22 -23.27 -9.84
N ASP A 20 -7.95 -22.74 -8.86
CA ASP A 20 -8.10 -21.30 -8.66
C ASP A 20 -6.77 -20.60 -8.35
N TYR A 21 -5.84 -21.29 -7.68
CA TYR A 21 -4.50 -20.77 -7.43
C TYR A 21 -3.64 -20.75 -8.69
N SER A 22 -3.75 -21.77 -9.55
CA SER A 22 -3.09 -21.75 -10.87
C SER A 22 -3.62 -20.59 -11.72
N ALA A 23 -4.94 -20.44 -11.82
CA ALA A 23 -5.56 -19.36 -12.58
C ALA A 23 -5.16 -17.97 -12.04
N LEU A 24 -5.08 -17.83 -10.71
CA LEU A 24 -4.65 -16.59 -10.06
C LEU A 24 -3.19 -16.26 -10.41
N ARG A 25 -2.31 -17.27 -10.41
CA ARG A 25 -0.91 -17.11 -10.83
C ARG A 25 -0.78 -16.72 -12.29
N ASP A 26 -1.54 -17.34 -13.18
CA ASP A 26 -1.52 -17.05 -14.61
C ASP A 26 -1.97 -15.61 -14.90
N GLU A 27 -3.01 -15.16 -14.19
CA GLU A 27 -3.50 -13.78 -14.30
C GLU A 27 -2.44 -12.77 -13.83
N LEU A 28 -1.74 -13.04 -12.72
CA LEU A 28 -0.72 -12.14 -12.17
C LEU A 28 0.62 -12.22 -12.90
N ALA A 29 0.92 -13.32 -13.60
CA ALA A 29 2.12 -13.46 -14.42
C ALA A 29 2.18 -12.40 -15.53
N LYS A 30 1.03 -11.87 -15.95
CA LYS A 30 0.89 -10.75 -16.89
C LYS A 30 1.65 -9.50 -16.45
N LEU A 31 1.79 -9.25 -15.13
CA LEU A 31 2.55 -8.12 -14.58
C LEU A 31 4.04 -8.12 -14.94
N SER A 32 4.58 -9.30 -15.25
CA SER A 32 5.98 -9.51 -15.65
C SER A 32 6.13 -9.90 -17.12
N HIS A 33 5.03 -9.95 -17.87
CA HIS A 33 5.05 -10.42 -19.24
C HIS A 33 5.58 -9.33 -20.20
N PRO A 34 6.51 -9.65 -21.13
CA PRO A 34 7.10 -8.66 -22.03
C PRO A 34 6.07 -7.90 -22.87
N ALA A 35 5.01 -8.58 -23.31
CA ALA A 35 3.92 -7.97 -24.09
C ALA A 35 2.94 -7.13 -23.25
N ARG A 36 3.10 -7.07 -21.92
CA ARG A 36 2.29 -6.26 -20.97
C ARG A 36 0.77 -6.35 -21.19
N PRO A 37 0.18 -7.57 -21.26
CA PRO A 37 -1.27 -7.69 -21.28
C PRO A 37 -1.86 -7.13 -19.98
N ASP A 38 -3.04 -6.52 -20.08
CA ASP A 38 -3.74 -5.98 -18.92
C ASP A 38 -4.16 -7.09 -17.96
N VAL A 39 -3.99 -6.81 -16.67
CA VAL A 39 -4.45 -7.68 -15.59
C VAL A 39 -5.93 -7.40 -15.34
N ASN A 40 -6.73 -8.45 -15.31
CA ASN A 40 -8.11 -8.39 -14.85
C ASN A 40 -8.15 -8.45 -13.31
N TRP A 41 -8.05 -7.29 -12.67
CA TRP A 41 -8.03 -7.18 -11.21
C TRP A 41 -9.30 -7.71 -10.54
N GLY A 42 -10.47 -7.55 -11.16
CA GLY A 42 -11.71 -8.14 -10.63
C GLY A 42 -11.70 -9.67 -10.64
N ASN A 43 -11.05 -10.29 -11.63
CA ASN A 43 -10.84 -11.74 -11.62
C ASN A 43 -9.83 -12.17 -10.55
N VAL A 44 -8.76 -11.39 -10.33
CA VAL A 44 -7.79 -11.62 -9.24
C VAL A 44 -8.49 -11.58 -7.88
N GLU A 45 -9.32 -10.58 -7.62
CA GLU A 45 -10.14 -10.47 -6.40
C GLU A 45 -11.04 -11.70 -6.22
N LYS A 46 -11.81 -12.06 -7.26
CA LYS A 46 -12.73 -13.20 -7.22
C LYS A 46 -12.01 -14.51 -6.91
N LEU A 47 -10.91 -14.80 -7.59
CA LEU A 47 -10.12 -16.02 -7.38
C LEU A 47 -9.53 -16.06 -5.97
N ALA A 48 -9.05 -14.93 -5.45
CA ALA A 48 -8.52 -14.86 -4.10
C ALA A 48 -9.59 -15.10 -3.03
N LEU A 49 -10.79 -14.54 -3.20
CA LEU A 49 -11.92 -14.78 -2.30
C LEU A 49 -12.36 -16.26 -2.33
N ASN A 50 -12.45 -16.87 -3.52
CA ASN A 50 -12.75 -18.30 -3.64
C ASN A 50 -11.71 -19.17 -2.90
N LEU A 51 -10.43 -18.81 -2.97
CA LEU A 51 -9.37 -19.51 -2.24
C LEU A 51 -9.51 -19.32 -0.73
N PHE A 52 -9.88 -18.13 -0.25
CA PHE A 52 -10.15 -17.93 1.18
C PHE A 52 -11.29 -18.81 1.68
N ASP A 53 -12.35 -18.98 0.88
CA ASP A 53 -13.49 -19.81 1.25
C ASP A 53 -13.16 -21.32 1.24
N THR A 54 -12.43 -21.77 0.21
CA THR A 54 -12.19 -23.20 -0.03
C THR A 54 -10.94 -23.75 0.68
N ASN A 55 -9.87 -22.96 0.76
CA ASN A 55 -8.61 -23.34 1.42
C ASN A 55 -8.51 -22.75 2.83
N GLY A 56 -8.95 -21.51 3.00
CA GLY A 56 -8.56 -20.64 4.10
C GLY A 56 -7.53 -19.60 3.64
N VAL A 57 -7.27 -18.61 4.50
CA VAL A 57 -6.38 -17.49 4.20
C VAL A 57 -4.91 -17.90 4.36
N GLU A 58 -4.15 -17.81 3.29
CA GLU A 58 -2.68 -17.94 3.30
C GLU A 58 -2.01 -16.68 2.71
N LEU A 59 -0.73 -16.50 3.00
CA LEU A 59 -0.05 -15.21 2.81
C LEU A 59 0.01 -14.74 1.35
N GLN A 60 0.26 -15.64 0.41
CA GLN A 60 0.46 -15.29 -1.00
C GLN A 60 -0.85 -14.78 -1.61
N THR A 61 -1.96 -15.49 -1.38
CA THR A 61 -3.29 -15.08 -1.83
C THR A 61 -3.74 -13.82 -1.10
N ALA A 62 -3.47 -13.68 0.21
CA ALA A 62 -3.75 -12.44 0.94
C ALA A 62 -3.01 -11.22 0.38
N ALA A 63 -1.73 -11.40 -0.01
CA ALA A 63 -0.95 -10.34 -0.64
C ALA A 63 -1.54 -9.93 -2.01
N TRP A 64 -1.90 -10.90 -2.84
CA TRP A 64 -2.49 -10.63 -4.16
C TRP A 64 -3.89 -10.03 -4.07
N TYR A 65 -4.72 -10.51 -3.16
CA TYR A 65 -6.00 -9.89 -2.83
C TYR A 65 -5.82 -8.43 -2.43
N THR A 66 -4.85 -8.14 -1.54
CA THR A 66 -4.56 -6.76 -1.10
C THR A 66 -4.21 -5.85 -2.28
N LEU A 67 -3.39 -6.33 -3.22
CA LEU A 67 -3.05 -5.58 -4.43
C LEU A 67 -4.27 -5.37 -5.34
N ALA A 68 -5.09 -6.39 -5.56
CA ALA A 68 -6.30 -6.29 -6.38
C ALA A 68 -7.30 -5.30 -5.79
N ARG A 69 -7.54 -5.37 -4.48
CA ARG A 69 -8.43 -4.44 -3.78
C ARG A 69 -7.91 -3.01 -3.82
N ALA A 70 -6.60 -2.81 -3.65
CA ALA A 70 -6.01 -1.48 -3.82
C ALA A 70 -6.21 -0.94 -5.25
N GLN A 71 -6.05 -1.77 -6.29
CA GLN A 71 -6.28 -1.39 -7.68
C GLN A 71 -7.74 -0.99 -7.95
N GLN A 72 -8.70 -1.71 -7.39
CA GLN A 72 -10.13 -1.51 -7.67
C GLN A 72 -10.80 -0.46 -6.79
N ALA A 73 -10.38 -0.34 -5.54
CA ALA A 73 -11.04 0.49 -4.52
C ALA A 73 -10.09 1.45 -3.80
N GLY A 74 -8.90 1.69 -4.37
CA GLY A 74 -7.94 2.67 -3.87
C GLY A 74 -7.54 2.43 -2.41
N ILE A 75 -7.53 3.50 -1.62
CA ILE A 75 -7.14 3.46 -0.21
C ILE A 75 -8.06 2.56 0.64
N GLN A 76 -9.35 2.47 0.31
CA GLN A 76 -10.30 1.63 1.04
C GLN A 76 -10.01 0.15 0.81
N GLY A 77 -9.81 -0.25 -0.45
CA GLY A 77 -9.44 -1.61 -0.78
C GLY A 77 -8.07 -2.03 -0.22
N PHE A 78 -7.10 -1.11 -0.20
CA PHE A 78 -5.83 -1.35 0.49
C PHE A 78 -6.04 -1.65 1.98
N ASN A 79 -6.87 -0.86 2.67
CA ASN A 79 -7.14 -1.06 4.10
C ASN A 79 -7.80 -2.40 4.39
N GLU A 80 -8.70 -2.85 3.53
CA GLU A 80 -9.35 -4.15 3.66
C GLU A 80 -8.36 -5.31 3.53
N GLY A 81 -7.49 -5.28 2.52
CA GLY A 81 -6.44 -6.29 2.36
C GLY A 81 -5.39 -6.25 3.47
N MET A 82 -4.93 -5.05 3.86
CA MET A 82 -3.97 -4.89 4.94
C MET A 82 -4.52 -5.33 6.30
N ALA A 83 -5.81 -5.20 6.57
CA ALA A 83 -6.41 -5.73 7.80
C ALA A 83 -6.29 -7.26 7.88
N ILE A 84 -6.45 -7.95 6.75
CA ILE A 84 -6.24 -9.41 6.66
C ILE A 84 -4.78 -9.75 6.88
N LEU A 85 -3.86 -9.06 6.21
CA LEU A 85 -2.41 -9.29 6.36
C LEU A 85 -1.93 -9.01 7.78
N ASP A 86 -2.38 -7.92 8.38
CA ASP A 86 -2.06 -7.55 9.75
C ASP A 86 -2.51 -8.63 10.73
N ALA A 87 -3.75 -9.10 10.62
CA ALA A 87 -4.25 -10.19 11.46
C ALA A 87 -3.45 -11.48 11.27
N LEU A 88 -3.15 -11.84 10.03
CA LEU A 88 -2.40 -13.06 9.70
C LEU A 88 -0.96 -13.00 10.27
N ILE A 89 -0.28 -11.86 10.17
CA ILE A 89 1.08 -11.66 10.68
C ILE A 89 1.08 -11.62 12.22
N ARG A 90 0.12 -10.93 12.84
CA ARG A 90 0.11 -10.78 14.31
C ARG A 90 -0.30 -12.04 15.04
N TYR A 91 -1.27 -12.76 14.52
CA TYR A 91 -1.91 -13.84 15.26
C TYR A 91 -1.58 -15.22 14.72
N GLN A 92 -1.17 -15.33 13.45
CA GLN A 92 -1.03 -16.62 12.78
C GLN A 92 0.36 -16.84 12.19
N TRP A 93 1.36 -16.04 12.55
CA TRP A 93 2.71 -16.14 11.99
C TRP A 93 3.24 -17.58 11.97
N SER A 94 3.20 -18.31 13.09
CA SER A 94 3.75 -19.66 13.14
C SER A 94 2.96 -20.70 12.33
N ALA A 95 1.63 -20.52 12.21
CA ALA A 95 0.73 -21.48 11.56
C ALA A 95 0.45 -21.17 10.07
N MET A 96 0.78 -19.96 9.61
CA MET A 96 0.51 -19.48 8.26
C MET A 96 1.37 -20.18 7.20
N TRP A 97 0.76 -20.51 6.06
CA TRP A 97 1.51 -20.89 4.86
C TRP A 97 1.99 -19.63 4.07
N PRO A 98 3.21 -19.63 3.50
CA PRO A 98 4.21 -20.71 3.50
C PRO A 98 4.94 -20.82 4.84
N ALA A 99 5.44 -22.01 5.20
CA ALA A 99 6.15 -22.22 6.48
C ALA A 99 7.50 -21.47 6.58
N SER A 100 8.14 -21.20 5.44
CA SER A 100 9.45 -20.53 5.40
C SER A 100 9.34 -19.03 5.67
N ALA A 101 10.00 -18.55 6.72
CA ALA A 101 10.08 -17.13 7.04
C ALA A 101 10.69 -16.31 5.89
N HIS A 102 11.70 -16.85 5.20
CA HIS A 102 12.30 -16.20 4.04
C HIS A 102 11.28 -16.02 2.91
N ALA A 103 10.50 -17.07 2.58
CA ALA A 103 9.46 -16.98 1.56
C ALA A 103 8.38 -15.96 1.93
N ARG A 104 7.99 -15.88 3.21
CA ARG A 104 7.03 -14.88 3.69
C ARG A 104 7.54 -13.45 3.45
N ILE A 105 8.82 -13.20 3.70
CA ILE A 105 9.44 -11.89 3.53
C ILE A 105 9.58 -11.50 2.06
N GLU A 106 9.88 -12.45 1.17
CA GLU A 106 9.85 -12.21 -0.27
C GLU A 106 8.44 -11.80 -0.74
N ILE A 107 7.39 -12.44 -0.21
CA ILE A 107 6.00 -12.08 -0.52
C ILE A 107 5.69 -10.65 -0.03
N LEU A 108 5.98 -10.35 1.23
CA LEU A 108 5.69 -9.04 1.83
C LEU A 108 6.46 -7.91 1.15
N SER A 109 7.75 -8.12 0.87
CA SER A 109 8.60 -7.10 0.22
C SER A 109 8.18 -6.86 -1.24
N SER A 110 7.81 -7.91 -1.98
CA SER A 110 7.27 -7.81 -3.33
C SER A 110 5.94 -7.06 -3.34
N LEU A 111 5.03 -7.38 -2.40
CA LEU A 111 3.78 -6.66 -2.23
C LEU A 111 4.02 -5.18 -1.93
N SER A 112 4.89 -4.87 -0.96
CA SER A 112 5.19 -3.49 -0.57
C SER A 112 5.66 -2.66 -1.76
N LYS A 113 6.61 -3.19 -2.55
CA LYS A 113 7.12 -2.51 -3.75
C LYS A 113 6.01 -2.22 -4.75
N ARG A 114 5.11 -3.18 -5.00
CA ARG A 114 3.98 -3.02 -5.93
C ARG A 114 2.96 -2.00 -5.42
N LEU A 115 2.65 -2.02 -4.12
CA LEU A 115 1.76 -1.04 -3.52
C LEU A 115 2.36 0.37 -3.57
N GLN A 116 3.66 0.53 -3.28
CA GLN A 116 4.34 1.82 -3.44
C GLN A 116 4.29 2.34 -4.88
N GLN A 117 4.39 1.46 -5.89
CA GLN A 117 4.24 1.84 -7.30
C GLN A 117 2.81 2.28 -7.60
N LEU A 118 1.82 1.51 -7.14
CA LEU A 118 0.40 1.80 -7.31
C LEU A 118 0.00 3.13 -6.64
N TYR A 119 0.43 3.36 -5.41
CA TYR A 119 0.11 4.60 -4.68
C TYR A 119 0.60 5.87 -5.39
N ARG A 120 1.65 5.77 -6.22
CA ARG A 120 2.13 6.92 -7.01
C ARG A 120 1.17 7.29 -8.14
N THR A 121 0.25 6.42 -8.52
CA THR A 121 -0.76 6.68 -9.57
C THR A 121 -2.08 7.17 -9.01
N PHE A 122 -2.28 7.12 -7.69
CA PHE A 122 -3.52 7.59 -7.06
C PHE A 122 -3.56 9.12 -7.02
N SER A 123 -4.74 9.67 -7.34
CA SER A 123 -5.04 11.10 -7.18
C SER A 123 -5.76 11.35 -5.85
N LEU A 124 -5.05 11.13 -4.75
CA LEU A 124 -5.59 11.22 -3.39
C LEU A 124 -6.00 12.65 -3.02
N GLN A 125 -7.13 12.79 -2.35
CA GLN A 125 -7.72 14.06 -1.88
C GLN A 125 -7.92 14.05 -0.37
N LYS A 126 -8.44 15.14 0.19
CA LYS A 126 -8.63 15.28 1.65
C LYS A 126 -9.66 14.31 2.20
N GLU A 127 -10.64 13.94 1.39
CA GLU A 127 -11.66 12.95 1.72
C GLU A 127 -11.03 11.57 1.99
N ASP A 128 -9.83 11.31 1.47
CA ASP A 128 -9.07 10.07 1.68
C ASP A 128 -8.29 10.04 3.00
N LEU A 129 -8.14 11.18 3.70
CA LEU A 129 -7.36 11.27 4.95
C LEU A 129 -7.75 10.23 6.01
N PRO A 130 -9.04 9.93 6.28
CA PRO A 130 -9.41 8.87 7.21
C PRO A 130 -8.89 7.50 6.76
N GLY A 131 -8.96 7.21 5.47
CA GLY A 131 -8.45 5.98 4.87
C GLY A 131 -6.92 5.89 4.96
N LEU A 132 -6.21 6.97 4.66
CA LEU A 132 -4.75 7.05 4.79
C LEU A 132 -4.31 6.82 6.23
N ASN A 133 -4.96 7.46 7.19
CA ASN A 133 -4.69 7.29 8.62
C ASN A 133 -4.95 5.85 9.09
N GLN A 134 -6.00 5.19 8.59
CA GLN A 134 -6.23 3.77 8.87
C GLN A 134 -5.11 2.90 8.29
N GLY A 135 -4.69 3.18 7.06
CA GLY A 135 -3.59 2.46 6.40
C GLY A 135 -2.28 2.58 7.15
N ILE A 136 -1.95 3.78 7.63
CA ILE A 136 -0.78 4.03 8.47
C ILE A 136 -0.85 3.22 9.77
N ARG A 137 -2.01 3.18 10.44
CA ARG A 137 -2.19 2.39 11.67
C ARG A 137 -1.98 0.89 11.42
N LEU A 138 -2.53 0.34 10.34
CA LEU A 138 -2.34 -1.06 9.96
C LEU A 138 -0.87 -1.36 9.69
N LEU A 139 -0.19 -0.53 8.88
CA LEU A 139 1.23 -0.69 8.59
C LEU A 139 2.10 -0.57 9.84
N SER A 140 1.78 0.33 10.77
CA SER A 140 2.47 0.42 12.06
C SER A 140 2.30 -0.85 12.90
N SER A 141 1.08 -1.34 13.04
CA SER A 141 0.81 -2.56 13.83
C SER A 141 1.50 -3.79 13.24
N THR A 142 1.47 -3.93 11.91
CA THR A 142 2.19 -4.98 11.21
C THR A 142 3.71 -4.81 11.34
N GLY A 143 4.21 -3.58 11.26
CA GLY A 143 5.63 -3.27 11.45
C GLY A 143 6.13 -3.65 12.84
N GLU A 144 5.39 -3.34 13.89
CA GLU A 144 5.71 -3.76 15.26
C GLU A 144 5.76 -5.28 15.42
N ALA A 145 4.83 -6.00 14.78
CA ALA A 145 4.83 -7.46 14.80
C ALA A 145 6.08 -8.05 14.13
N LEU A 146 6.44 -7.50 12.96
CA LEU A 146 7.65 -7.90 12.24
C LEU A 146 8.93 -7.49 12.96
N GLN A 147 8.92 -6.39 13.72
CA GLN A 147 10.05 -5.98 14.55
C GLN A 147 10.32 -6.99 15.68
N ARG A 148 9.27 -7.52 16.32
CA ARG A 148 9.40 -8.60 17.33
C ARG A 148 9.97 -9.89 16.75
N LEU A 149 9.82 -10.08 15.43
CA LEU A 149 10.37 -11.22 14.69
C LEU A 149 11.75 -10.93 14.08
N GLU A 150 12.31 -9.73 14.28
CA GLU A 150 13.56 -9.25 13.66
C GLU A 150 13.51 -9.17 12.12
N LEU A 151 12.31 -9.06 11.54
CA LEU A 151 12.07 -9.06 10.10
C LEU A 151 11.56 -7.72 9.54
N HIS A 152 11.44 -6.70 10.39
CA HIS A 152 10.89 -5.39 10.05
C HIS A 152 11.51 -4.79 8.77
N ASN A 153 12.84 -4.67 8.75
CA ASN A 153 13.56 -4.03 7.65
C ASN A 153 13.43 -4.81 6.33
N ALA A 154 13.38 -6.15 6.41
CA ALA A 154 13.31 -7.01 5.24
C ALA A 154 11.92 -7.01 4.57
N SER A 155 10.86 -6.75 5.34
CA SER A 155 9.48 -6.70 4.82
C SER A 155 9.21 -5.55 3.86
N GLY A 156 9.98 -4.45 3.96
CA GLY A 156 9.80 -3.26 3.13
C GLY A 156 8.53 -2.45 3.42
N PHE A 157 7.78 -2.70 4.49
CA PHE A 157 6.57 -1.91 4.82
C PHE A 157 6.86 -0.52 5.39
N GLU A 158 8.04 -0.30 5.95
CA GLU A 158 8.41 1.02 6.47
C GLU A 158 8.43 2.12 5.37
N PRO A 159 9.09 1.93 4.20
CA PRO A 159 8.98 2.88 3.10
C PRO A 159 7.54 3.17 2.63
N LEU A 160 6.68 2.14 2.62
CA LEU A 160 5.27 2.32 2.26
C LEU A 160 4.53 3.17 3.30
N ARG A 161 4.76 2.93 4.60
CA ARG A 161 4.18 3.75 5.67
C ARG A 161 4.60 5.21 5.57
N GLN A 162 5.90 5.46 5.36
CA GLN A 162 6.43 6.81 5.19
C GLN A 162 5.80 7.53 3.99
N MET A 163 5.59 6.81 2.88
CA MET A 163 4.91 7.36 1.71
C MET A 163 3.47 7.82 2.02
N LEU A 164 2.72 7.04 2.80
CA LEU A 164 1.36 7.40 3.22
C LEU A 164 1.38 8.58 4.21
N GLN A 165 2.33 8.60 5.15
CA GLN A 165 2.51 9.71 6.10
C GLN A 165 2.81 11.02 5.38
N ASN A 166 3.76 11.00 4.43
CA ASN A 166 4.11 12.17 3.63
C ASN A 166 2.92 12.66 2.78
N THR A 167 2.12 11.73 2.25
CA THR A 167 0.90 12.10 1.52
C THR A 167 -0.13 12.76 2.43
N THR A 168 -0.31 12.25 3.64
CA THR A 168 -1.20 12.82 4.66
C THR A 168 -0.79 14.25 5.02
N ILE A 169 0.49 14.47 5.34
CA ILE A 169 1.05 15.79 5.67
C ILE A 169 0.84 16.78 4.50
N ARG A 170 1.08 16.34 3.26
CA ARG A 170 0.86 17.18 2.07
C ARG A 170 -0.60 17.61 1.94
N LEU A 171 -1.53 16.68 2.12
CA LEU A 171 -2.97 16.95 2.02
C LEU A 171 -3.45 17.89 3.13
N GLU A 172 -3.02 17.68 4.37
CA GLU A 172 -3.33 18.56 5.50
C GLU A 172 -2.83 19.99 5.26
N ASN A 173 -1.61 20.14 4.75
CA ASN A 173 -1.01 21.45 4.47
C ASN A 173 -1.56 22.13 3.20
N SER A 174 -2.33 21.43 2.37
CA SER A 174 -2.90 22.00 1.14
C SER A 174 -4.05 23.00 1.43
N ASP A 175 -4.51 23.14 2.68
CA ASP A 175 -5.49 24.17 3.10
C ASP A 175 -4.86 25.49 3.55
N VAL A 176 -3.53 25.57 3.69
CA VAL A 176 -2.91 26.85 4.03
C VAL A 176 -3.09 27.75 2.81
N PRO A 177 -3.96 28.79 2.86
CA PRO A 177 -4.05 29.70 1.76
C PRO A 177 -2.68 30.34 1.65
N SER A 178 -2.19 30.49 0.43
CA SER A 178 -1.10 31.41 0.08
C SER A 178 -1.52 32.86 0.31
N SER A 179 -2.17 33.18 1.43
CA SER A 179 -2.45 34.53 1.86
C SER A 179 -1.21 35.03 2.60
N GLN A 180 -0.39 35.77 1.83
CA GLN A 180 0.66 36.73 2.21
C GLN A 180 2.04 36.44 1.62
N THR A 181 2.16 36.55 0.30
CA THR A 181 3.38 37.11 -0.31
C THR A 181 3.02 38.01 -1.50
N GLU A 182 2.17 39.02 -1.28
CA GLU A 182 2.16 40.24 -2.09
C GLU A 182 2.14 41.44 -1.16
N SER A 183 3.33 41.98 -0.86
CA SER A 183 3.60 43.44 -0.83
C SER A 183 5.01 43.68 -0.28
N ASN A 184 6.02 43.57 -1.15
CA ASN A 184 7.19 44.44 -1.12
C ASN A 184 7.85 44.38 -2.51
N LEU A 185 7.17 44.98 -3.47
CA LEU A 185 7.85 45.62 -4.59
C LEU A 185 8.62 46.81 -4.00
N THR A 186 9.81 46.56 -3.45
CA THR A 186 10.80 47.62 -3.32
C THR A 186 11.38 47.83 -4.71
N ASP A 187 10.87 48.88 -5.34
CA ASP A 187 11.40 49.56 -6.50
C ASP A 187 12.94 49.60 -6.47
N VAL A 188 13.61 48.74 -7.25
CA VAL A 188 15.05 48.83 -7.46
C VAL A 188 15.25 49.78 -8.64
N ALA A 189 15.31 51.08 -8.33
CA ALA A 189 15.77 52.08 -9.27
C ALA A 189 17.26 51.86 -9.58
N LEU A 190 17.57 51.56 -10.84
CA LEU A 190 18.94 51.46 -11.34
C LEU A 190 19.60 52.85 -11.36
N PRO A 191 20.83 53.02 -10.87
CA PRO A 191 21.53 54.30 -10.97
C PRO A 191 21.87 54.59 -12.43
N VAL A 192 21.40 55.74 -12.93
CA VAL A 192 21.78 56.30 -14.23
C VAL A 192 23.27 56.59 -14.22
N ARG A 193 23.98 56.00 -15.18
CA ARG A 193 25.42 56.16 -15.38
C ARG A 193 25.69 57.58 -15.86
N ALA A 194 26.41 58.37 -15.07
CA ALA A 194 26.87 59.70 -15.49
C ALA A 194 27.83 59.55 -16.68
N GLU A 195 27.41 60.07 -17.83
CA GLU A 195 28.28 60.24 -18.98
C GLU A 195 29.34 61.30 -18.63
N ARG A 196 30.61 60.89 -18.68
CA ARG A 196 31.73 61.83 -18.77
C ARG A 196 31.67 62.48 -20.14
N GLN A 197 31.47 63.79 -20.19
CA GLN A 197 31.90 64.60 -21.33
C GLN A 197 32.93 65.63 -20.88
N MET A 198 34.10 65.50 -21.50
CA MET A 198 35.15 66.49 -21.64
C MET A 198 34.58 67.82 -22.17
N MET A 199 34.88 68.92 -21.51
CA MET A 199 35.75 70.01 -22.00
C MET A 199 35.83 71.12 -20.96
#